data_AF-A0A9X9LY55-F1
#
_entry.id   AF-A0A9X9LY55-F1
#
_cell.length_a   1.000
_cell.length_b   1.000
_cell.length_c   1.000
_cell.angle_alpha   90.00
_cell.angle_beta   90.00
_cell.angle_gamma   90.00
#
_symmetry.space_group_name_H-M   'P 1'
#
loop_
_entity.id
_entity.type
_entity.pdbx_description
1 polymer ?
#
loop_
_entity_poly.entity_id
_entity_poly.type
_entity_poly.pdbx_seq_one_letter_code
_entity_poly.pdbx_strand_id
1 'polypeptide(L)'
;MKLALSIEAKAWKMLLCRYLNEEYKKKMSDMIAFINEYLKKLSRPIRDLDDVRFAMEALSSIRDNEIQMDMTLGPIEEAYAILNRFEVEVTKEESEAVDTLRYSFNKLQSKAVSVQDELVQVQPKFKSSLLEAVEVFREDVMNFAESYETEGPMVPNIPPQEASNRLQIFQANFDDLWRKFVTYSSGEQLFGLPVTDYDVLHKTR
;
A
#
# COMPACT_ATOMS: atom_id res chain seq x y z
N MET A 1 -1.22 -4.73 60.82
CA MET A 1 -1.95 -3.79 59.93
C MET A 1 -1.03 -3.05 58.95
N LYS A 2 0.04 -2.36 59.39
CA LYS A 2 1.00 -1.68 58.48
C LYS A 2 1.68 -2.61 57.45
N LEU A 3 2.06 -3.82 57.86
CA LEU A 3 2.73 -4.80 56.97
C LEU A 3 1.79 -5.30 55.85
N ALA A 4 0.56 -5.70 56.21
CA ALA A 4 -0.44 -6.17 55.26
C ALA A 4 -0.78 -5.10 54.21
N LEU A 5 -0.95 -3.84 54.64
CA LEU A 5 -1.21 -2.73 53.73
C LEU A 5 -0.03 -2.45 52.79
N SER A 6 1.21 -2.63 53.27
CA SER A 6 2.40 -2.51 52.42
C SER A 6 2.52 -3.65 51.40
N ILE A 7 2.12 -4.87 51.76
CA ILE A 7 2.14 -6.02 50.85
C ILE A 7 1.09 -5.81 49.74
N GLU A 8 -0.12 -5.41 50.14
CA GLU A 8 -1.19 -5.11 49.19
C GLU A 8 -0.77 -3.99 48.23
N ALA A 9 -0.27 -2.86 48.75
CA ALA A 9 0.20 -1.76 47.91
C ALA A 9 1.31 -2.17 46.91
N LYS A 10 2.19 -3.11 47.28
CA LYS A 10 3.18 -3.67 46.35
C LYS A 10 2.52 -4.55 45.29
N ALA A 11 1.55 -5.39 45.66
CA ALA A 11 0.83 -6.23 44.72
C ALA A 11 0.09 -5.41 43.66
N TRP A 12 -0.61 -4.33 44.06
CA TRP A 12 -1.29 -3.43 43.14
C TRP A 12 -0.32 -2.70 42.20
N LYS A 13 0.84 -2.25 42.69
CA LYS A 13 1.88 -1.65 41.85
C LYS A 13 2.41 -2.63 40.80
N MET A 14 2.71 -3.86 41.21
CA MET A 14 3.18 -4.90 40.29
C MET A 14 2.12 -5.25 39.24
N LEU A 15 0.85 -5.33 39.65
CA LEU A 15 -0.26 -5.59 38.72
C LEU A 15 -0.38 -4.46 37.70
N LEU A 16 -0.34 -3.19 38.14
CA LEU A 16 -0.40 -2.03 37.25
C LEU A 16 0.78 -2.02 36.26
N CYS A 17 1.99 -2.33 36.72
CA CYS A 17 3.16 -2.42 35.85
C CYS A 17 3.02 -3.53 34.80
N ARG A 18 2.43 -4.67 35.15
CA ARG A 18 2.18 -5.75 34.17
C ARG A 18 1.22 -5.30 33.08
N TYR A 19 0.12 -4.63 33.45
CA TYR A 19 -0.82 -4.08 32.48
C TYR A 19 -0.17 -3.00 31.60
N LEU A 20 0.65 -2.13 32.20
CA LEU A 20 1.42 -1.14 31.47
C LEU A 20 2.35 -1.81 30.44
N ASN A 21 3.10 -2.84 30.85
CA ASN A 21 3.98 -3.57 29.94
C ASN A 21 3.18 -4.21 28.80
N GLU A 22 2.09 -4.91 29.09
CA GLU A 22 1.28 -5.58 28.07
C GLU A 22 0.72 -4.59 27.03
N GLU A 23 0.21 -3.44 27.48
CA GLU A 23 -0.33 -2.40 26.60
C GLU A 23 0.74 -1.79 25.70
N TYR A 24 1.87 -1.37 26.29
CA TYR A 24 2.91 -0.66 25.56
C TYR A 24 3.80 -1.59 24.72
N LYS A 25 3.95 -2.85 25.12
CA LYS A 25 4.56 -3.89 24.29
C LYS A 25 3.77 -4.10 23.00
N LYS A 26 2.44 -4.12 23.07
CA LYS A 26 1.59 -4.24 21.88
C LYS A 26 1.75 -3.03 20.96
N LYS A 27 1.62 -1.82 21.50
CA LYS A 27 1.83 -0.57 20.75
C LYS A 27 3.19 -0.50 20.06
N MET A 28 4.25 -0.89 20.78
CA MET A 28 5.60 -0.98 20.24
C MET A 28 5.68 -2.01 19.11
N SER A 29 5.13 -3.21 19.31
CA SER A 29 5.16 -4.28 18.31
C SER A 29 4.44 -3.88 17.02
N ASP A 30 3.26 -3.26 17.15
CA ASP A 30 2.48 -2.76 16.02
C ASP A 30 3.25 -1.67 15.26
N MET A 31 3.92 -0.77 15.98
CA MET A 31 4.75 0.28 15.38
C MET A 31 5.96 -0.30 14.62
N ILE A 32 6.65 -1.28 15.21
CA ILE A 32 7.78 -1.97 14.57
C ILE A 32 7.33 -2.71 13.31
N ALA A 33 6.18 -3.39 13.37
CA ALA A 33 5.61 -4.08 12.23
C ALA A 33 5.32 -3.09 11.09
N PHE A 34 4.67 -1.96 11.40
CA PHE A 34 4.40 -0.90 10.43
C PHE A 34 5.70 -0.35 9.82
N ILE A 35 6.69 0.01 10.65
CA ILE A 35 7.97 0.56 10.17
C ILE A 35 8.65 -0.41 9.21
N ASN A 36 8.76 -1.69 9.58
CA ASN A 36 9.41 -2.70 8.76
C ASN A 36 8.68 -2.96 7.45
N GLU A 37 7.35 -3.02 7.48
CA GLU A 37 6.53 -3.21 6.29
C GLU A 37 6.73 -2.06 5.30
N TYR A 38 6.63 -0.81 5.76
CA TYR A 38 6.70 0.35 4.89
C TYR A 38 8.13 0.66 4.43
N LEU A 39 9.16 0.37 5.24
CA LEU A 39 10.55 0.38 4.76
C LEU A 39 10.76 -0.61 3.62
N LYS A 40 10.18 -1.82 3.71
CA LYS A 40 10.27 -2.82 2.64
C LYS A 40 9.54 -2.35 1.38
N LYS A 41 8.33 -1.79 1.52
CA LYS A 41 7.56 -1.24 0.38
C LYS A 41 8.33 -0.12 -0.32
N LEU A 42 8.84 0.86 0.44
CA LEU A 42 9.62 1.98 -0.08
C LEU A 42 11.01 1.59 -0.62
N SER A 43 11.48 0.37 -0.38
CA SER A 43 12.73 -0.14 -0.94
C SER A 43 12.56 -0.77 -2.32
N ARG A 44 11.32 -0.96 -2.79
CA ARG A 44 11.03 -1.39 -4.16
C ARG A 44 11.45 -0.29 -5.14
N PRO A 45 12.31 -0.57 -6.14
CA PRO A 45 12.73 0.43 -7.12
C PRO A 45 11.57 0.81 -8.05
N ILE A 46 11.54 2.07 -8.50
CA ILE A 46 10.50 2.56 -9.40
C ILE A 46 10.92 2.33 -10.86
N ARG A 47 10.25 1.41 -11.55
CA ARG A 47 10.55 1.03 -12.95
C ARG A 47 9.37 1.25 -13.88
N ASP A 48 8.17 1.07 -13.38
CA ASP A 48 6.92 1.20 -14.15
C ASP A 48 5.83 1.98 -13.39
N LEU A 49 4.66 2.16 -14.04
CA LEU A 49 3.51 2.84 -13.45
C LEU A 49 2.94 2.12 -12.22
N ASP A 50 3.06 0.80 -12.18
CA ASP A 50 2.60 0.00 -11.05
C ASP A 50 3.48 0.26 -9.82
N ASP A 51 4.80 0.35 -10.00
CA ASP A 51 5.74 0.77 -8.95
C ASP A 51 5.44 2.18 -8.44
N VAL A 52 5.13 3.14 -9.34
CA VAL A 52 4.74 4.51 -8.96
C VAL A 52 3.49 4.47 -8.08
N ARG A 53 2.45 3.70 -8.49
CA ARG A 53 1.22 3.55 -7.69
C ARG A 53 1.53 2.97 -6.31
N PHE A 54 2.28 1.87 -6.25
CA PHE A 54 2.64 1.23 -4.98
C PHE A 54 3.45 2.15 -4.06
N ALA A 55 4.37 2.94 -4.60
CA ALA A 55 5.14 3.90 -3.82
C ALA A 55 4.25 5.05 -3.29
N MET A 56 3.35 5.59 -4.11
CA MET A 56 2.42 6.65 -3.70
C MET A 56 1.42 6.18 -2.63
N GLU A 57 0.85 4.97 -2.78
CA GLU A 57 0.01 4.35 -1.76
C GLU A 57 0.76 4.17 -0.44
N ALA A 58 2.01 3.69 -0.51
CA ALA A 58 2.85 3.53 0.67
C ALA A 58 3.12 4.87 1.38
N LEU A 59 3.45 5.92 0.62
CA LEU A 59 3.66 7.27 1.16
C LEU A 59 2.38 7.86 1.78
N SER A 60 1.21 7.64 1.17
CA SER A 60 -0.07 8.07 1.72
C SER A 60 -0.33 7.43 3.07
N SER A 61 -0.19 6.10 3.16
CA SER A 61 -0.39 5.39 4.42
C SER A 61 0.59 5.83 5.52
N ILE A 62 1.86 6.10 5.17
CA ILE A 62 2.84 6.64 6.14
C ILE A 62 2.36 7.99 6.65
N ARG A 63 1.95 8.89 5.75
CA ARG A 63 1.46 10.23 6.11
C ARG A 63 0.22 10.19 7.00
N ASP A 64 -0.71 9.29 6.73
CA ASP A 64 -1.93 9.14 7.53
C ASP A 64 -1.64 8.65 8.96
N ASN A 65 -0.58 7.87 9.16
CA ASN A 65 -0.20 7.31 10.46
C ASN A 65 0.90 8.10 11.18
N GLU A 66 1.59 9.01 10.48
CA GLU A 66 2.79 9.71 10.98
C GLU A 66 2.56 10.41 12.33
N ILE A 67 1.47 11.18 12.43
CA ILE A 67 1.15 11.95 13.65
C ILE A 67 0.87 11.00 14.82
N GLN A 68 0.06 9.96 14.59
CA GLN A 68 -0.28 9.00 15.64
C GLN A 68 0.97 8.25 16.12
N MET A 69 1.84 7.84 15.20
CA MET A 69 3.08 7.16 15.53
C MET A 69 4.00 8.05 16.36
N ASP A 70 4.22 9.30 15.94
CA ASP A 70 5.06 10.26 16.67
C ASP A 70 4.53 10.51 18.09
N MET A 71 3.21 10.70 18.23
CA MET A 71 2.55 10.85 19.54
C MET A 71 2.65 9.61 20.42
N THR A 72 2.83 8.41 19.85
CA THR A 72 2.88 7.15 20.60
C THR A 72 4.31 6.80 21.05
N LEU A 73 5.35 7.33 20.39
CA LEU A 73 6.74 7.05 20.71
C LEU A 73 7.12 7.47 22.14
N GLY A 74 6.83 8.72 22.52
CA GLY A 74 7.14 9.23 23.87
C GLY A 74 6.49 8.40 24.99
N PRO A 75 5.18 8.12 24.91
CA PRO A 75 4.50 7.24 25.86
C PRO A 75 5.11 5.83 25.98
N ILE A 76 5.60 5.24 24.88
CA ILE A 76 6.31 3.95 24.94
C ILE A 76 7.62 4.10 25.74
N GLU A 77 8.44 5.10 25.42
CA GLU A 77 9.71 5.37 26.11
C GLU A 77 9.48 5.61 27.62
N GLU A 78 8.46 6.39 27.97
CA GLU A 78 8.08 6.66 29.35
C GLU A 78 7.56 5.43 30.09
N ALA A 79 6.73 4.60 29.44
CA ALA A 79 6.23 3.38 30.03
C ALA A 79 7.37 2.43 30.41
N TYR A 80 8.34 2.22 29.53
CA TYR A 80 9.49 1.37 29.80
C TYR A 80 10.45 1.98 30.83
N ALA A 81 10.57 3.30 30.91
CA ALA A 81 11.29 3.97 32.00
C ALA A 81 10.63 3.72 33.37
N ILE A 82 9.28 3.69 33.43
CA ILE A 82 8.53 3.34 34.64
C ILE A 82 8.76 1.87 35.02
N LEU A 83 8.68 0.94 34.06
CA LEU A 83 8.93 -0.48 34.31
C LEU A 83 10.32 -0.73 34.89
N ASN A 84 11.34 -0.09 34.30
CA ASN A 84 12.71 -0.17 34.80
C ASN A 84 12.84 0.39 36.23
N ARG A 85 12.21 1.54 36.51
CA ARG A 85 12.22 2.17 37.85
C ARG A 85 11.60 1.28 38.94
N PHE A 86 10.59 0.47 38.59
CA PHE A 86 9.94 -0.45 39.52
C PHE A 86 10.53 -1.87 39.50
N GLU A 87 11.68 -2.07 38.85
CA GLU A 87 12.39 -3.35 38.77
C GLU A 87 11.51 -4.49 38.22
N VAL A 88 10.62 -4.14 37.28
CA VAL A 88 9.78 -5.12 36.60
C VAL A 88 10.63 -5.82 35.55
N GLU A 89 10.64 -7.15 35.56
CA GLU A 89 11.36 -7.93 34.55
C GLU A 89 10.77 -7.67 33.16
N VAL A 90 11.62 -7.12 32.30
CA VAL A 90 11.39 -6.84 30.88
C VAL A 90 12.43 -7.63 30.11
N THR A 91 12.06 -8.21 28.96
CA THR A 91 13.02 -9.01 28.19
C THR A 91 14.07 -8.11 27.54
N LYS A 92 15.25 -8.66 27.24
CA LYS A 92 16.32 -7.88 26.61
C LYS A 92 15.89 -7.38 25.22
N GLU A 93 15.13 -8.20 24.50
CA GLU A 93 14.60 -7.89 23.18
C GLU A 93 13.62 -6.70 23.23
N GLU A 94 12.78 -6.63 24.27
CA GLU A 94 11.87 -5.50 24.47
C GLU A 94 12.65 -4.21 24.76
N SER A 95 13.67 -4.27 25.61
CA SER A 95 14.51 -3.10 25.91
C SER A 95 15.23 -2.59 24.66
N GLU A 96 15.86 -3.48 23.89
CA GLU A 96 16.55 -3.11 22.65
C GLU A 96 15.59 -2.56 21.59
N ALA A 97 14.37 -3.10 21.52
CA ALA A 97 13.33 -2.63 20.62
C ALA A 97 12.92 -1.18 20.94
N VAL A 98 12.71 -0.84 22.23
CA VAL A 98 12.40 0.54 22.66
C VAL A 98 13.53 1.49 22.31
N ASP A 99 14.78 1.12 22.65
CA ASP A 99 15.96 1.97 22.43
C ASP A 99 16.18 2.31 20.94
N THR A 100 15.80 1.40 20.04
CA THR A 100 15.97 1.54 18.59
C THR A 100 14.72 2.04 17.86
N LEU A 101 13.58 2.15 18.54
CA LEU A 101 12.29 2.46 17.92
C LEU A 101 12.29 3.85 17.26
N ARG A 102 12.72 4.87 18.02
CA ARG A 102 12.81 6.26 17.54
C ARG A 102 13.71 6.37 16.32
N TYR A 103 14.86 5.71 16.35
CA TYR A 103 15.79 5.68 15.22
C TYR A 103 15.15 5.02 13.97
N SER A 104 14.44 3.91 14.16
CA SER A 104 13.77 3.19 13.07
C SER A 104 12.64 4.01 12.45
N PHE A 105 11.88 4.76 13.27
CA PHE A 105 10.86 5.68 12.80
C PHE A 105 11.45 6.84 11.98
N ASN A 106 12.50 7.49 12.47
CA ASN A 106 13.20 8.56 11.74
C ASN A 106 13.80 8.05 10.42
N LYS A 107 14.28 6.79 10.40
CA LYS A 107 14.76 6.13 9.19
C LYS A 107 13.63 5.93 8.18
N LEU A 108 12.43 5.53 8.62
CA LEU A 108 11.25 5.45 7.75
C LEU A 108 10.91 6.81 7.14
N GLN A 109 10.83 7.87 7.95
CA GLN A 109 10.56 9.23 7.48
C GLN A 109 11.59 9.69 6.45
N SER A 110 12.88 9.49 6.75
CA SER A 110 13.97 9.85 5.82
C SER A 110 13.87 9.10 4.49
N LYS A 111 13.52 7.81 4.53
CA LYS A 111 13.32 7.01 3.32
C LYS A 111 12.07 7.46 2.55
N ALA A 112 10.99 7.83 3.24
CA ALA A 112 9.78 8.36 2.62
C ALA A 112 10.06 9.65 1.85
N VAL A 113 10.79 10.60 2.45
CA VAL A 113 11.23 11.84 1.77
C VAL A 113 12.07 11.51 0.54
N SER A 114 13.06 10.63 0.66
CA SER A 114 13.91 10.23 -0.47
C SER A 114 13.11 9.61 -1.63
N VAL A 115 12.11 8.78 -1.35
CA VAL A 115 11.25 8.18 -2.39
C VAL A 115 10.30 9.22 -2.98
N GLN A 116 9.80 10.16 -2.18
CA GLN A 116 8.99 11.27 -2.66
C GLN A 116 9.79 12.15 -3.65
N ASP A 117 11.05 12.46 -3.33
CA ASP A 117 11.92 13.23 -4.23
C ASP A 117 12.19 12.48 -5.53
N GLU A 118 12.44 11.16 -5.47
CA GLU A 118 12.57 10.30 -6.66
C GLU A 118 11.30 10.32 -7.51
N LEU A 119 10.13 10.18 -6.88
CA LEU A 119 8.83 10.22 -7.55
C LEU A 119 8.63 11.53 -8.31
N VAL A 120 8.95 12.68 -7.69
CA VAL A 120 8.84 14.00 -8.35
C VAL A 120 9.67 14.07 -9.62
N GLN A 121 10.85 13.44 -9.66
CA GLN A 121 11.70 13.43 -10.86
C GLN A 121 11.16 12.51 -11.96
N VAL A 122 10.61 11.35 -11.60
CA VAL A 122 10.15 10.36 -12.60
C VAL A 122 8.71 10.61 -13.07
N GLN A 123 7.89 11.32 -12.27
CA GLN A 123 6.48 11.57 -12.55
C GLN A 123 6.20 12.12 -13.94
N PRO A 124 6.93 13.16 -14.44
CA PRO A 124 6.64 13.75 -15.74
C PRO A 124 6.83 12.76 -16.88
N LYS A 125 7.87 11.91 -16.80
CA LYS A 125 8.17 10.89 -17.81
C LYS A 125 7.06 9.84 -17.85
N PHE A 126 6.68 9.30 -16.69
CA PHE A 126 5.62 8.30 -16.60
C PHE A 126 4.26 8.86 -17.05
N LYS A 127 3.96 10.11 -16.71
CA LYS A 127 2.75 10.80 -17.18
C LYS A 127 2.73 10.93 -18.70
N SER A 128 3.84 11.34 -19.33
CA SER A 128 3.93 11.42 -20.80
C SER A 128 3.72 10.05 -21.44
N SER A 129 4.42 9.03 -20.95
CA SER A 129 4.29 7.66 -21.47
C SER A 129 2.89 7.09 -21.26
N LEU A 130 2.20 7.43 -20.18
CA LEU A 130 0.80 7.06 -19.96
C LEU A 130 -0.10 7.71 -21.01
N LEU A 131 0.03 9.02 -21.24
CA LEU A 131 -0.79 9.74 -22.22
C LEU A 131 -0.58 9.18 -23.63
N GLU A 132 0.66 8.92 -24.02
CA GLU A 132 0.99 8.27 -25.29
C GLU A 132 0.35 6.86 -25.38
N ALA A 133 0.44 6.07 -24.31
CA ALA A 133 -0.16 4.74 -24.27
C ALA A 133 -1.70 4.78 -24.32
N VAL A 134 -2.34 5.78 -23.71
CA VAL A 134 -3.80 5.98 -23.76
C VAL A 134 -4.26 6.32 -25.18
N GLU A 135 -3.52 7.16 -25.92
CA GLU A 135 -3.85 7.47 -27.32
C GLU A 135 -3.72 6.22 -28.21
N VAL A 136 -2.66 5.43 -28.06
CA VAL A 136 -2.51 4.16 -28.79
C VAL A 136 -3.62 3.17 -28.40
N PHE A 137 -3.94 3.08 -27.11
CA PHE A 137 -4.99 2.20 -26.63
C PHE A 137 -6.37 2.57 -27.19
N ARG A 138 -6.64 3.86 -27.39
CA ARG A 138 -7.85 4.33 -28.04
C ARG A 138 -7.97 3.81 -29.46
N GLU A 139 -6.88 3.84 -30.23
CA GLU A 139 -6.84 3.25 -31.57
C GLU A 139 -7.05 1.73 -31.52
N ASP A 140 -6.40 1.03 -30.58
CA ASP A 140 -6.58 -0.42 -30.39
C ASP A 140 -8.04 -0.80 -30.11
N VAL A 141 -8.74 -0.04 -29.26
CA VAL A 141 -10.15 -0.26 -28.95
C VAL A 141 -11.05 0.01 -30.17
N MET A 142 -10.74 1.04 -30.96
CA MET A 142 -11.48 1.32 -32.21
C MET A 142 -11.28 0.20 -33.24
N ASN A 143 -10.05 -0.25 -33.44
CA ASN A 143 -9.72 -1.36 -34.34
C ASN A 143 -10.37 -2.67 -33.90
N PHE A 144 -10.43 -2.93 -32.60
CA PHE A 144 -11.15 -4.08 -32.04
C PHE A 144 -12.66 -3.99 -32.34
N ALA A 145 -13.26 -2.81 -32.17
CA ALA A 145 -14.68 -2.61 -32.45
C ALA A 145 -15.02 -2.92 -33.92
N GLU A 146 -14.25 -2.34 -34.84
CA GLU A 146 -14.41 -2.57 -36.28
C GLU A 146 -14.21 -4.04 -36.66
N SER A 147 -13.17 -4.67 -36.09
CA SER A 147 -12.88 -6.09 -36.32
C SER A 147 -13.98 -7.00 -35.75
N TYR A 148 -14.56 -6.65 -34.60
CA TYR A 148 -15.65 -7.41 -34.00
C TYR A 148 -16.93 -7.34 -34.86
N GLU A 149 -17.22 -6.20 -35.48
CA GLU A 149 -18.37 -6.04 -36.38
C GLU A 149 -18.16 -6.76 -37.73
N THR A 150 -16.94 -6.73 -38.28
CA THR A 150 -16.65 -7.24 -39.63
C THR A 150 -16.20 -8.70 -39.66
N GLU A 151 -15.52 -9.17 -38.62
CA GLU A 151 -14.90 -10.49 -38.54
C GLU A 151 -15.32 -11.30 -37.31
N GLY A 152 -16.12 -10.72 -36.41
CA GLY A 152 -16.54 -11.35 -35.17
C GLY A 152 -17.49 -12.55 -35.33
N PRO A 153 -17.88 -13.18 -34.21
CA PRO A 153 -18.70 -14.39 -34.20
C PRO A 153 -20.15 -14.16 -34.66
N MET A 154 -20.60 -12.92 -34.78
CA MET A 154 -21.97 -12.54 -35.18
C MET A 154 -22.11 -12.25 -36.68
N VAL A 155 -21.01 -12.35 -37.45
CA VAL A 155 -21.03 -12.12 -38.89
C VAL A 155 -21.93 -13.16 -39.58
N PRO A 156 -22.83 -12.75 -40.49
CA PRO A 156 -23.75 -13.68 -41.14
C PRO A 156 -23.02 -14.68 -42.04
N ASN A 157 -23.64 -15.85 -42.24
CA ASN A 157 -23.17 -16.92 -43.14
C ASN A 157 -21.87 -17.65 -42.71
N ILE A 158 -21.54 -17.67 -41.42
CA ILE A 158 -20.44 -18.49 -40.89
C ILE A 158 -20.94 -19.80 -40.25
N PRO A 159 -20.22 -20.93 -40.38
CA PRO A 159 -20.57 -22.17 -39.70
C PRO A 159 -20.49 -22.03 -38.16
N PRO A 160 -21.30 -22.77 -37.38
CA PRO A 160 -21.28 -22.69 -35.91
C PRO A 160 -19.91 -22.96 -35.27
N GLN A 161 -19.14 -23.90 -35.83
CA GLN A 161 -17.79 -24.20 -35.33
C GLN A 161 -16.83 -23.01 -35.51
N GLU A 162 -16.93 -22.32 -36.64
CA GLU A 162 -16.13 -21.14 -36.96
C GLU A 162 -16.52 -19.95 -36.06
N ALA A 163 -17.82 -19.75 -35.83
CA ALA A 163 -18.33 -18.74 -34.89
C ALA A 163 -17.79 -18.97 -33.46
N SER A 164 -17.76 -20.22 -33.00
CA SER A 164 -17.23 -20.59 -31.68
C SER A 164 -15.73 -20.28 -31.55
N ASN A 165 -14.94 -20.61 -32.58
CA ASN A 165 -13.51 -20.30 -32.60
C ASN A 165 -13.26 -18.79 -32.57
N ARG A 166 -13.99 -18.02 -33.38
CA ARG A 166 -13.89 -16.54 -33.40
C ARG A 166 -14.28 -15.95 -32.04
N LEU A 167 -15.34 -16.45 -31.41
CA LEU A 167 -15.75 -15.99 -30.08
C LEU A 167 -14.61 -16.14 -29.06
N GLN A 168 -13.93 -17.29 -29.03
CA GLN A 168 -12.82 -17.51 -28.10
C GLN A 168 -11.65 -16.54 -28.35
N ILE A 169 -11.32 -16.28 -29.62
CA ILE A 169 -10.26 -15.34 -29.99
C ILE A 169 -10.62 -13.91 -29.55
N PHE A 170 -11.83 -13.45 -29.88
CA PHE A 170 -12.28 -12.10 -29.52
C PHE A 170 -12.47 -11.93 -28.01
N GLN A 171 -12.83 -12.98 -27.27
CA GLN A 171 -12.84 -12.97 -25.80
C GLN A 171 -11.43 -12.76 -25.22
N ALA A 172 -10.44 -13.51 -25.70
CA ALA A 172 -9.05 -13.35 -25.25
C ALA A 172 -8.50 -11.95 -25.55
N ASN A 173 -8.83 -11.39 -26.72
CA ASN A 173 -8.46 -10.03 -27.09
C ASN A 173 -9.15 -8.99 -26.20
N PHE A 174 -10.44 -9.18 -25.91
CA PHE A 174 -11.18 -8.32 -24.99
C PHE A 174 -10.57 -8.32 -23.59
N ASP A 175 -10.21 -9.49 -23.06
CA ASP A 175 -9.59 -9.60 -21.73
C ASP A 175 -8.25 -8.84 -21.65
N ASP A 176 -7.44 -8.85 -22.72
CA ASP A 176 -6.21 -8.05 -22.78
C ASP A 176 -6.50 -6.54 -22.79
N LEU A 177 -7.46 -6.10 -23.62
CA LEU A 177 -7.89 -4.70 -23.66
C LEU A 177 -8.46 -4.25 -22.33
N TRP A 178 -9.25 -5.09 -21.67
CA TRP A 178 -9.83 -4.79 -20.36
C TRP A 178 -8.75 -4.63 -19.29
N ARG A 179 -7.74 -5.51 -19.29
CA ARG A 179 -6.60 -5.39 -18.38
C ARG A 179 -5.85 -4.08 -18.60
N LYS A 180 -5.58 -3.71 -19.85
CA LYS A 180 -4.95 -2.42 -20.22
C LYS A 180 -5.80 -1.23 -19.76
N PHE A 181 -7.10 -1.26 -20.00
CA PHE A 181 -8.04 -0.24 -19.55
C PHE A 181 -7.97 -0.02 -18.03
N VAL A 182 -7.98 -1.10 -17.24
CA VAL A 182 -7.86 -1.01 -15.78
C VAL A 182 -6.52 -0.38 -15.37
N THR A 183 -5.42 -0.77 -16.01
CA THR A 183 -4.09 -0.20 -15.74
C THR A 183 -4.02 1.29 -16.08
N TYR A 184 -4.50 1.69 -17.27
CA TYR A 184 -4.44 3.09 -17.70
C TYR A 184 -5.38 3.98 -16.90
N SER A 185 -6.60 3.52 -16.62
CA SER A 185 -7.56 4.25 -15.77
C SER A 185 -6.99 4.49 -14.36
N SER A 186 -6.33 3.47 -13.79
CA SER A 186 -5.63 3.61 -12.51
C SER A 186 -4.49 4.61 -12.58
N GLY A 187 -3.73 4.64 -13.68
CA GLY A 187 -2.69 5.63 -13.94
C GLY A 187 -3.24 7.05 -14.10
N GLU A 188 -4.34 7.23 -14.83
CA GLU A 188 -4.99 8.53 -15.03
C GLU A 188 -5.45 9.09 -13.68
N GLN A 189 -6.13 8.27 -12.86
CA GLN A 189 -6.52 8.63 -11.49
C GLN A 189 -5.31 9.01 -10.63
N LEU A 190 -4.22 8.22 -10.70
CA LEU A 190 -2.99 8.46 -9.94
C LEU A 190 -2.37 9.84 -10.24
N PHE A 191 -2.45 10.29 -11.50
CA PHE A 191 -1.96 11.61 -11.91
C PHE A 191 -3.02 12.72 -11.85
N GLY A 192 -4.22 12.44 -11.33
CA GLY A 192 -5.33 13.40 -11.26
C GLY A 192 -5.87 13.81 -12.64
N LEU A 193 -5.72 12.93 -13.63
CA LEU A 193 -6.27 13.10 -14.97
C LEU A 193 -7.72 12.58 -15.03
N PRO A 194 -8.56 13.13 -15.93
CA PRO A 194 -9.86 12.55 -16.20
C PRO A 194 -9.68 11.13 -16.74
N VAL A 195 -10.46 10.17 -16.23
CA VAL A 195 -10.43 8.80 -16.75
C VAL A 195 -11.09 8.77 -18.12
N THR A 196 -10.36 8.26 -19.11
CA THR A 196 -10.87 8.13 -20.47
C THR A 196 -11.74 6.88 -20.57
N ASP A 197 -13.02 7.06 -20.88
CA ASP A 197 -13.99 5.96 -20.96
C ASP A 197 -14.23 5.49 -22.42
N TYR A 198 -14.56 4.21 -22.59
CA TYR A 198 -14.71 3.56 -23.89
C TYR A 198 -16.00 2.73 -23.96
N ASP A 199 -17.04 3.30 -24.57
CA ASP A 199 -18.37 2.67 -24.70
C ASP A 199 -18.35 1.24 -25.25
N VAL A 200 -17.44 0.96 -26.19
CA VAL A 200 -17.29 -0.36 -26.83
C VAL A 200 -16.94 -1.45 -25.80
N LEU A 201 -16.10 -1.13 -24.82
CA LEU A 201 -15.66 -2.09 -23.81
C LEU A 201 -16.79 -2.46 -22.83
N HIS A 202 -17.74 -1.54 -22.60
CA HIS A 202 -18.90 -1.81 -21.75
C HIS A 202 -20.03 -2.55 -22.46
N LYS A 203 -20.17 -2.37 -23.77
CA LYS A 203 -21.21 -3.03 -24.60
C LYS A 203 -20.89 -4.48 -24.94
N THR A 204 -19.62 -4.86 -24.92
CA THR A 204 -19.15 -6.20 -25.35
C THR A 204 -18.97 -7.18 -24.19
N ARG A 205 -19.28 -6.74 -22.96
CA ARG A 205 -19.29 -7.56 -21.74
C ARG A 205 -20.63 -8.27 -21.56
#